data_AF-A0A9D9PBX8-F1
#
_entry.id   AF-A0A9D9PBX8-F1
#
_cell.length_a   1.000
_cell.length_b   1.000
_cell.length_c   1.000
_cell.angle_alpha   90.00
_cell.angle_beta   90.00
_cell.angle_gamma   90.00
#
_symmetry.space_group_name_H-M   'P 1'
#
loop_
_entity.id
_entity.type
_entity.pdbx_description
1 polymer ?
#
loop_
_entity_poly.entity_id
_entity_poly.type
_entity_poly.pdbx_seq_one_letter_code
_entity_poly.pdbx_strand_id
1 'polypeptide(L)'
;ALTLYRALGDRLGEANVLAALSRLRLDDDPAASQQLLEQALVLRRAINDRYSEGADLGNYGIALLQRGRGAEALPYLQRARVVFVELGMAHLVAQMDQLIALASGDGG
;
A
#
# COMPACT_ATOMS: atom_id res chain seq x y z
N ALA A 1 13.67 -25.57 -10.06
CA ALA A 1 13.94 -24.13 -10.18
C ALA A 1 12.90 -23.41 -11.04
N LEU A 2 12.70 -23.78 -12.31
CA LEU A 2 11.78 -23.07 -13.23
C LEU A 2 10.32 -22.97 -12.74
N THR A 3 9.75 -24.04 -12.17
CA THR A 3 8.37 -24.03 -11.63
C THR A 3 8.20 -23.07 -10.46
N LEU A 4 9.21 -22.97 -9.59
CA LEU A 4 9.20 -22.03 -8.47
C LEU A 4 9.29 -20.58 -8.97
N TYR A 5 10.16 -20.30 -9.95
CA TYR A 5 10.25 -18.97 -10.55
C TYR A 5 8.96 -18.54 -11.23
N ARG A 6 8.28 -19.45 -11.94
CA ARG A 6 6.96 -19.18 -12.54
C ARG A 6 5.92 -18.86 -11.48
N ALA A 7 5.78 -19.71 -10.46
CA ALA A 7 4.83 -19.49 -9.39
C ALA A 7 5.07 -18.18 -8.61
N LEU A 8 6.33 -17.78 -8.42
CA LEU A 8 6.67 -16.48 -7.83
C LEU A 8 6.32 -15.32 -8.77
N GLY A 9 6.65 -15.43 -10.06
CA GLY A 9 6.33 -14.43 -11.07
C GLY A 9 4.82 -14.21 -11.24
N ASP A 10 4.04 -15.30 -11.26
CA ASP A 10 2.58 -15.24 -11.37
C ASP A 10 1.97 -14.52 -10.16
N ARG A 11 2.41 -14.85 -8.94
CA ARG A 11 1.95 -14.19 -7.70
C ARG A 11 2.34 -12.72 -7.63
N LEU A 12 3.54 -12.37 -8.11
CA LEU A 12 3.99 -10.98 -8.19
C LEU A 12 3.11 -10.18 -9.17
N GLY A 13 2.84 -10.76 -10.35
CA GLY A 13 1.95 -10.18 -11.34
C GLY A 13 0.53 -9.96 -10.81
N GLU A 14 -0.03 -10.98 -10.15
CA GLU A 14 -1.35 -10.92 -9.52
C GLU A 14 -1.43 -9.82 -8.46
N ALA A 15 -0.45 -9.74 -7.55
CA ALA A 15 -0.38 -8.70 -6.53
C ALA A 15 -0.35 -7.29 -7.14
N ASN A 16 0.44 -7.09 -8.20
CA ASN A 16 0.52 -5.81 -8.90
C ASN A 16 -0.84 -5.39 -9.49
N VAL A 17 -1.57 -6.32 -10.11
CA VAL A 17 -2.88 -6.04 -10.71
C VAL A 17 -3.91 -5.70 -9.63
N LEU A 18 -3.94 -6.47 -8.54
CA LEU A 18 -4.84 -6.22 -7.41
C LEU A 18 -4.61 -4.84 -6.77
N ALA A 19 -3.34 -4.46 -6.55
CA ALA A 19 -2.97 -3.15 -6.01
C ALA A 19 -3.27 -1.98 -6.97
N ALA A 20 -3.25 -2.21 -8.27
CA ALA A 20 -3.69 -1.22 -9.25
C ALA A 20 -5.21 -1.06 -9.27
N LEU A 21 -5.94 -2.18 -9.30
CA LEU A 21 -7.41 -2.19 -9.31
C LEU A 21 -8.00 -1.59 -8.04
N SER A 22 -7.40 -1.84 -6.87
CA SER A 22 -7.86 -1.25 -5.60
C SER A 22 -7.95 0.28 -5.71
N ARG A 23 -6.86 0.94 -6.11
CA ARG A 23 -6.80 2.41 -6.24
C ARG A 23 -7.78 2.98 -7.27
N LEU A 24 -8.11 2.22 -8.32
CA LEU A 24 -9.10 2.63 -9.32
C LEU A 24 -10.53 2.57 -8.79
N ARG A 25 -10.83 1.62 -7.90
CA ARG A 25 -12.18 1.43 -7.34
C ARG A 25 -12.49 2.28 -6.11
N LEU A 26 -11.57 3.16 -5.70
CA LEU A 26 -11.71 3.96 -4.48
C LEU A 26 -12.98 4.82 -4.45
N ASP A 27 -13.43 5.31 -5.61
CA ASP A 27 -14.62 6.17 -5.73
C ASP A 27 -15.89 5.38 -6.06
N ASP A 28 -15.75 4.27 -6.79
CA ASP A 28 -16.88 3.45 -7.23
C ASP A 28 -17.39 2.51 -6.12
N ASP A 29 -16.46 1.82 -5.46
CA ASP A 29 -16.76 0.82 -4.44
C ASP A 29 -15.60 0.73 -3.42
N PRO A 30 -15.63 1.55 -2.36
CA PRO A 30 -14.59 1.59 -1.34
C PRO A 30 -14.36 0.25 -0.63
N ALA A 31 -15.42 -0.55 -0.47
CA ALA A 31 -15.33 -1.86 0.17
C ALA A 31 -14.57 -2.86 -0.72
N ALA A 32 -14.95 -2.95 -2.00
CA ALA A 32 -14.23 -3.79 -2.96
C ALA A 32 -12.78 -3.32 -3.15
N SER A 33 -12.55 -2.00 -3.18
CA SER A 33 -11.21 -1.40 -3.22
C SER A 33 -10.33 -1.91 -2.06
N GLN A 34 -10.84 -1.86 -0.83
CA GLN A 34 -10.10 -2.33 0.34
C GLN A 34 -9.84 -3.85 0.29
N GLN A 35 -10.82 -4.64 -0.16
CA GLN A 35 -10.64 -6.09 -0.31
C GLN A 35 -9.55 -6.43 -1.34
N LEU A 36 -9.50 -5.72 -2.46
CA LEU A 36 -8.45 -5.89 -3.48
C LEU A 36 -7.07 -5.53 -2.94
N LEU A 37 -6.97 -4.44 -2.16
CA LEU A 37 -5.71 -4.09 -1.52
C LEU A 37 -5.26 -5.19 -0.56
N GLU A 38 -6.11 -5.69 0.34
CA GLU A 38 -5.69 -6.71 1.30
C GLU A 38 -5.30 -8.03 0.62
N GLN A 39 -5.96 -8.41 -0.48
CA GLN A 39 -5.53 -9.55 -1.30
C GLN A 39 -4.12 -9.35 -1.87
N ALA A 40 -3.80 -8.15 -2.38
CA ALA A 40 -2.45 -7.84 -2.83
C ALA A 40 -1.44 -7.97 -1.68
N LEU A 41 -1.74 -7.43 -0.50
CA LEU A 41 -0.84 -7.48 0.67
C LEU A 41 -0.60 -8.92 1.16
N VAL A 42 -1.62 -9.78 1.14
CA VAL A 42 -1.47 -11.21 1.44
C VAL A 42 -0.48 -11.87 0.47
N LEU A 43 -0.59 -11.59 -0.83
CA LEU A 43 0.34 -12.12 -1.83
C LEU A 43 1.76 -11.59 -1.63
N ARG A 44 1.93 -10.28 -1.37
CA ARG A 44 3.24 -9.67 -1.06
C ARG A 44 3.92 -10.37 0.11
N ARG A 45 3.20 -10.59 1.20
CA ARG A 45 3.71 -11.31 2.39
C ARG A 45 4.07 -12.75 2.05
N ALA A 46 3.23 -13.44 1.27
CA ALA A 46 3.46 -14.83 0.89
C ALA A 46 4.73 -15.03 0.05
N ILE A 47 5.13 -14.03 -0.72
CA ILE A 47 6.37 -14.05 -1.52
C ILE A 47 7.53 -13.27 -0.87
N ASN A 48 7.34 -12.80 0.36
CA ASN A 48 8.29 -11.99 1.13
C ASN A 48 8.71 -10.67 0.44
N ASP A 49 7.83 -10.08 -0.37
CA ASP A 49 8.00 -8.78 -1.02
C ASP A 49 7.52 -7.65 -0.10
N ARG A 50 8.24 -7.46 1.01
CA ARG A 50 7.91 -6.46 2.04
C ARG A 50 8.00 -5.03 1.51
N TYR A 51 8.91 -4.77 0.57
CA TYR A 51 9.03 -3.44 -0.03
C TYR A 51 7.75 -3.04 -0.76
N SER A 52 7.24 -3.91 -1.64
CA SER A 52 6.03 -3.60 -2.38
C SER A 52 4.78 -3.63 -1.49
N GLU A 53 4.76 -4.39 -0.40
CA GLU A 53 3.71 -4.27 0.63
C GLU A 53 3.62 -2.85 1.19
N GLY A 54 4.76 -2.27 1.57
CA GLY A 54 4.83 -0.89 2.06
C GLY A 54 4.43 0.13 0.97
N ALA A 55 4.88 -0.08 -0.26
CA ALA A 55 4.55 0.79 -1.39
C ALA A 55 3.05 0.73 -1.75
N ASP A 56 2.43 -0.45 -1.76
CA ASP A 56 1.00 -0.62 -2.04
C ASP A 56 0.15 0.11 -0.99
N LEU A 57 0.51 -0.01 0.30
CA LEU A 57 -0.13 0.72 1.40
C LEU A 57 0.04 2.24 1.28
N GLY A 58 1.27 2.71 1.02
CA GLY A 58 1.56 4.14 0.89
C GLY A 58 0.84 4.77 -0.30
N ASN A 59 0.85 4.11 -1.45
CA ASN A 59 0.16 4.55 -2.66
C ASN A 59 -1.36 4.59 -2.46
N TYR A 60 -1.93 3.63 -1.73
CA TYR A 60 -3.35 3.65 -1.39
C TYR A 60 -3.70 4.83 -0.47
N GLY A 61 -2.88 5.09 0.55
CA GLY A 61 -3.02 6.26 1.42
C GLY A 61 -2.91 7.59 0.66
N ILE A 62 -1.94 7.72 -0.25
CA ILE A 62 -1.80 8.90 -1.13
C ILE A 62 -3.03 9.08 -2.01
N ALA A 63 -3.56 7.99 -2.58
CA ALA A 63 -4.74 8.04 -3.43
C ALA A 63 -6.00 8.50 -2.67
N LEU A 64 -6.12 8.16 -1.38
CA LEU A 64 -7.16 8.68 -0.48
C LEU A 64 -6.95 10.16 -0.15
N LEU A 65 -5.72 10.59 0.13
CA LEU A 65 -5.39 11.99 0.36
C LEU A 65 -5.74 12.89 -0.83
N GLN A 66 -5.43 12.44 -2.05
CA GLN A 66 -5.78 13.14 -3.29
C GLN A 66 -7.29 13.35 -3.45
N ARG A 67 -8.12 12.56 -2.76
CA ARG A 67 -9.58 12.66 -2.74
C ARG A 67 -10.12 13.41 -1.51
N GLY A 68 -9.24 14.02 -0.71
CA GLY A 68 -9.60 14.68 0.54
C GLY A 68 -9.98 13.72 1.68
N ARG A 69 -9.76 12.42 1.52
CA ARG A 69 -10.13 11.37 2.49
C ARG A 69 -9.01 11.11 3.49
N GLY A 70 -8.53 12.19 4.15
CA GLY A 70 -7.37 12.15 5.05
C GLY A 70 -7.52 11.17 6.22
N ALA A 71 -8.68 11.17 6.89
CA ALA A 71 -8.97 10.25 7.98
C ALA A 71 -8.88 8.77 7.57
N GLU A 72 -9.29 8.45 6.33
CA GLU A 72 -9.20 7.10 5.78
C GLU A 72 -7.77 6.74 5.33
N ALA A 73 -6.99 7.73 4.88
CA ALA A 73 -5.61 7.53 4.45
C ALA A 73 -4.68 7.17 5.62
N LEU A 74 -4.90 7.78 6.78
CA LEU A 74 -4.05 7.68 7.96
C LEU A 74 -3.63 6.24 8.34
N PRO A 75 -4.55 5.26 8.51
CA PRO A 75 -4.17 3.91 8.88
C PRO A 75 -3.28 3.22 7.82
N TYR A 76 -3.46 3.51 6.53
CA TYR A 76 -2.64 2.93 5.47
C TYR A 76 -1.24 3.53 5.44
N LEU A 77 -1.11 4.84 5.63
CA LEU A 77 0.18 5.53 5.71
C LEU A 77 0.97 5.08 6.95
N GLN A 78 0.31 4.89 8.09
CA GLN A 78 0.94 4.35 9.30
C GLN A 78 1.45 2.93 9.11
N ARG A 79 0.66 2.05 8.47
CA ARG A 79 1.10 0.69 8.14
C ARG A 79 2.29 0.71 7.17
N ALA A 80 2.27 1.55 6.13
CA ALA A 80 3.39 1.72 5.21
C ALA A 80 4.66 2.17 5.93
N ARG A 81 4.53 3.14 6.85
CA ARG A 81 5.62 3.61 7.70
C ARG A 81 6.26 2.48 8.51
N VAL A 82 5.46 1.65 9.16
CA VAL A 82 5.96 0.50 9.95
C VAL A 82 6.79 -0.43 9.06
N VAL A 83 6.28 -0.77 7.87
CA VAL A 83 7.01 -1.62 6.91
C VAL A 83 8.35 -0.98 6.52
N PHE A 84 8.38 0.33 6.24
CA PHE A 84 9.62 1.01 5.86
C PHE A 84 10.61 1.17 7.02
N VAL A 85 10.14 1.27 8.27
CA VAL A 85 11.00 1.21 9.45
C VAL A 85 11.69 -0.14 9.55
N GLU A 86 10.94 -1.23 9.39
CA GLU A 86 11.50 -2.59 9.43
C GLU A 86 12.54 -2.83 8.33
N LEU A 87 12.38 -2.19 7.16
CA LEU A 87 13.31 -2.27 6.04
C LEU A 87 14.49 -1.29 6.14
N GLY A 88 14.54 -0.42 7.15
CA GLY A 88 15.58 0.61 7.29
C GLY A 88 15.52 1.72 6.23
N MET A 89 14.36 1.94 5.59
CA MET A 89 14.18 2.88 4.49
C MET A 89 13.87 4.30 4.99
N ALA A 90 14.86 4.95 5.60
CA ALA A 90 14.68 6.24 6.29
C ALA A 90 14.00 7.34 5.44
N HIS A 91 14.32 7.43 4.14
CA HIS A 91 13.68 8.40 3.24
C HIS A 91 12.18 8.15 3.05
N LEU A 92 11.75 6.89 3.00
CA LEU A 92 10.33 6.53 2.89
C LEU A 92 9.61 6.71 4.22
N VAL A 93 10.27 6.45 5.34
CA VAL A 93 9.72 6.77 6.67
C VAL A 93 9.45 8.28 6.79
N ALA A 94 10.42 9.12 6.42
CA ALA A 94 10.24 10.57 6.44
C ALA A 94 9.11 11.03 5.49
N GLN A 95 8.98 10.40 4.32
CA GLN A 95 7.86 10.67 3.42
C GLN A 95 6.51 10.29 4.06
N MET A 96 6.42 9.12 4.70
CA MET A 96 5.19 8.70 5.39
C MET A 96 4.86 9.65 6.54
N ASP A 97 5.84 10.12 7.30
CA ASP A 97 5.64 11.10 8.38
C ASP A 97 5.02 12.40 7.87
N GLN A 98 5.48 12.91 6.72
CA GLN A 98 4.89 14.11 6.10
C GLN A 98 3.44 13.87 5.66
N LEU A 99 3.17 12.72 5.04
CA LEU A 99 1.81 12.39 4.58
C LEU A 99 0.86 12.12 5.75
N ILE A 100 1.35 11.54 6.85
CA ILE A 100 0.60 11.36 8.09
C ILE A 100 0.22 12.70 8.69
N ALA A 101 1.16 13.65 8.80
CA ALA A 101 0.87 15.00 9.28
C ALA A 101 -0.19 15.70 8.43
N LEU A 102 -0.07 15.58 7.09
CA LEU A 102 -1.07 16.10 6.15
C LEU A 102 -2.45 15.44 6.35
N ALA A 103 -2.49 14.13 6.57
CA ALA A 103 -3.72 13.37 6.78
C ALA A 103 -4.44 13.71 8.09
N SER A 104 -3.68 14.03 9.14
CA SER A 104 -4.21 14.40 10.47
C SER A 104 -4.79 15.81 10.51
N GLY A 105 -4.56 16.64 9.50
CA GLY A 105 -4.94 18.06 9.52
C GLY A 105 -4.00 18.94 10.35
N ASP A 106 -2.85 18.41 10.79
CA ASP A 106 -1.82 19.16 11.55
C ASP A 106 -0.94 20.04 10.65
N GLY A 107 -1.45 20.40 9.46
CA GLY A 107 -0.79 21.26 8.49
C GLY A 107 -1.32 22.70 8.56
N GLY A 108 -1.10 23.38 9.69
CA GLY A 108 -1.47 24.79 9.90
C GLY A 108 -1.24 25.27 11.32
#